data_AF-A0A4Q0J2P8-F1
#
_entry.id   AF-A0A4Q0J2P8-F1
#
_cell.length_a   1.000
_cell.length_b   1.000
_cell.length_c   1.000
_cell.angle_alpha   90.00
_cell.angle_beta   90.00
_cell.angle_gamma   90.00
#
_symmetry.space_group_name_H-M   'P 1'
#
loop_
_entity.id
_entity.type
_entity.pdbx_description
1 polymer ?
#
loop_
_entity_poly.entity_id
_entity_poly.type
_entity_poly.pdbx_seq_one_letter_code
_entity_poly.pdbx_strand_id
1 'polypeptide(L)' 'MKQSNFKTNDKVIIVSNGLQPQYQGKTGKIKKVYPSFSENDAEEHEFFYRVEVDGTVLKGIARDSDLKPQ' A
#
# COMPACT_ATOMS: atom_id res chain seq x y z
N MET A 1 19.42 2.49 2.71
CA MET A 1 18.05 2.25 3.20
C MET A 1 17.06 2.74 2.14
N LYS A 2 16.29 1.82 1.54
CA LYS A 2 15.23 2.18 0.59
C LYS A 2 14.13 2.96 1.32
N GLN A 3 13.64 4.03 0.71
CA GLN A 3 12.50 4.80 1.22
C GLN A 3 11.19 4.24 0.64
N SER A 4 10.09 4.36 1.38
CA SER A 4 8.77 3.97 0.89
C SER A 4 8.30 4.95 -0.18
N ASN A 5 7.63 4.46 -1.23
CA ASN A 5 7.08 5.33 -2.28
C ASN A 5 5.87 6.15 -1.79
N PHE A 6 5.18 5.66 -0.76
CA PHE A 6 4.05 6.33 -0.13
C PHE A 6 4.26 6.50 1.38
N LYS A 7 3.63 7.52 1.95
CA LYS A 7 3.58 7.79 3.40
C LYS A 7 2.14 7.83 3.91
N THR A 8 1.98 7.76 5.23
CA THR A 8 0.67 7.90 5.88
C THR A 8 -0.03 9.19 5.44
N ASN A 9 -1.33 9.09 5.18
CA ASN A 9 -2.22 10.11 4.64
C ASN A 9 -2.05 10.47 3.16
N ASP A 10 -1.10 9.87 2.44
CA ASP A 10 -1.06 10.03 0.98
C ASP A 10 -2.33 9.48 0.34
N LYS A 11 -2.79 10.17 -0.70
CA LYS A 11 -3.88 9.69 -1.55
C LYS A 11 -3.31 8.85 -2.68
N VAL A 12 -3.94 7.72 -2.95
CA VAL A 12 -3.51 6.76 -3.94
C VAL A 12 -4.71 6.24 -4.72
N ILE A 13 -4.49 5.81 -5.95
CA ILE A 13 -5.49 5.06 -6.72
C ILE A 13 -5.13 3.58 -6.65
N ILE A 14 -6.11 2.74 -6.35
CA ILE A 14 -5.92 1.29 -6.27
C ILE A 14 -5.90 0.72 -7.69
N VAL A 15 -4.78 0.13 -8.08
CA VAL A 15 -4.56 -0.43 -9.42
C VAL A 15 -4.96 -1.91 -9.47
N SER A 16 -4.71 -2.65 -8.40
CA SER A 16 -5.11 -4.06 -8.25
C SER A 16 -5.54 -4.38 -6.82
N ASN A 17 -6.58 -5.20 -6.68
CA ASN A 17 -6.97 -5.78 -5.39
C ASN A 17 -7.77 -7.07 -5.62
N GLY A 18 -7.11 -8.23 -5.56
CA GLY A 18 -7.78 -9.52 -5.80
C GLY A 18 -8.77 -9.92 -4.70
N LEU A 19 -8.56 -9.46 -3.46
CA LEU A 19 -9.43 -9.78 -2.32
C LEU A 19 -10.72 -8.97 -2.32
N GLN A 20 -10.65 -7.74 -2.84
CA GLN A 20 -11.78 -6.81 -2.90
C GLN A 20 -11.76 -6.04 -4.23
N PRO A 21 -12.06 -6.70 -5.37
CA PRO A 21 -11.96 -6.10 -6.71
C PRO A 21 -12.82 -4.84 -6.91
N GLN A 22 -13.90 -4.69 -6.13
CA GLN A 22 -14.79 -3.52 -6.18
C GLN A 22 -14.09 -2.19 -5.83
N TYR A 23 -12.91 -2.23 -5.19
CA TYR A 23 -12.12 -1.03 -4.89
C TYR A 23 -11.08 -0.71 -5.96
N GLN A 24 -10.91 -1.55 -6.98
CA GLN A 24 -10.02 -1.25 -8.10
C GLN A 24 -10.49 0.02 -8.83
N GLY A 25 -9.55 0.93 -9.11
CA GLY A 25 -9.81 2.25 -9.68
C GLY A 25 -10.32 3.29 -8.69
N LYS A 26 -10.62 2.92 -7.43
CA LYS A 26 -11.04 3.88 -6.41
C LYS A 26 -9.84 4.63 -5.82
N THR A 27 -10.11 5.84 -5.34
CA THR A 27 -9.16 6.62 -4.55
C THR A 27 -9.20 6.14 -3.10
N GLY A 28 -8.03 5.79 -2.57
CA GLY A 28 -7.83 5.48 -1.16
C GLY A 28 -6.82 6.43 -0.51
N LYS A 29 -6.63 6.23 0.79
CA LYS A 29 -5.67 6.94 1.63
C LYS A 29 -4.80 5.94 2.37
N ILE A 30 -3.49 6.16 2.39
CA ILE A 30 -2.56 5.34 3.17
C ILE A 30 -2.83 5.56 4.67
N LYS A 31 -3.18 4.50 5.38
CA LYS A 31 -3.36 4.49 6.82
C LYS A 31 -2.08 4.18 7.57
N LYS A 32 -1.28 3.25 7.04
CA LYS A 32 -0.05 2.78 7.69
C LYS A 32 0.91 2.20 6.65
N VAL A 33 2.19 2.42 6.90
CA VAL A 33 3.31 1.88 6.12
C VAL A 33 4.07 0.89 7.00
N TYR A 34 4.45 -0.25 6.43
CA TYR A 34 5.23 -1.28 7.08
C TYR A 34 6.47 -1.59 6.23
N PRO A 35 7.69 -1.49 6.77
CA PRO A 35 8.84 -2.08 6.11
C PRO A 35 8.77 -3.61 6.20
N SER A 36 9.17 -4.32 5.15
CA SER A 36 9.46 -5.75 5.22
C SER A 36 10.73 -5.95 6.02
N PHE A 37 10.71 -6.85 7.01
CA PHE A 37 11.91 -7.28 7.71
C PHE A 37 12.35 -8.62 7.14
N SER A 38 13.52 -8.65 6.51
CA SER A 38 14.21 -9.86 6.06
C SER A 38 15.37 -10.12 7.01
N GLU A 39 15.49 -11.33 7.54
CA GLU A 39 16.59 -11.72 8.46
C GLU A 39 17.95 -11.78 7.76
N ASN A 40 17.97 -11.91 6.43
CA ASN A 40 19.17 -11.75 5.62
C ASN A 40 19.25 -10.30 5.14
N ASP A 41 20.42 -9.68 5.31
CA ASP A 41 20.81 -8.34 4.84
C ASP A 41 20.64 -8.18 3.32
N ALA A 42 19.39 -8.15 2.85
CA ALA A 42 19.05 -7.71 1.53
C ALA A 42 18.62 -6.25 1.65
N GLU A 43 19.43 -5.37 1.09
CA GLU A 43 19.22 -3.92 0.99
C GLU A 43 17.88 -3.53 0.31
N GLU A 44 17.13 -4.51 -0.18
CA GLU A 44 15.79 -4.40 -0.74
C GLU A 44 14.71 -4.61 0.32
N HIS A 45 14.50 -3.61 1.16
CA HIS A 45 13.29 -3.57 1.98
C HIS A 45 12.10 -3.23 1.07
N GLU A 46 11.16 -4.16 0.92
CA GLU A 46 9.84 -3.84 0.37
C GLU A 46 9.02 -3.07 1.41
N PHE A 47 8.05 -2.30 0.94
CA PHE A 47 7.10 -1.62 1.80
C PHE A 47 5.68 -2.11 1.52
N PHE A 48 4.95 -2.34 2.60
CA PHE A 48 3.55 -2.72 2.56
C PHE A 48 2.67 -1.60 3.11
N TYR A 49 1.46 -1.51 2.58
CA TYR A 49 0.56 -0.41 2.83
C TYR A 49 -0.80 -0.90 3.31
N ARG A 50 -1.33 -0.27 4.36
CA ARG A 50 -2.75 -0.35 4.69
C ARG A 50 -3.45 0.83 4.04
N VAL A 51 -4.52 0.56 3.31
CA VAL A 51 -5.28 1.56 2.56
C VAL A 51 -6.70 1.65 3.12
N GLU A 52 -7.22 2.86 3.24
CA GLU A 52 -8.62 3.16 3.56
C GLU A 52 -9.29 3.78 2.34
N VAL A 53 -10.49 3.30 1.99
CA VAL A 53 -11.36 3.90 0.96
C VAL A 53 -12.69 4.24 1.62
N ASP A 54 -13.11 5.50 1.57
CA ASP A 54 -14.39 5.97 2.10
C ASP A 54 -14.69 5.50 3.54
N GLY A 55 -13.67 5.56 4.41
CA GLY A 55 -13.76 5.12 5.81
C GLY A 55 -13.67 3.61 6.04
N THR A 56 -13.54 2.81 4.99
CA THR A 56 -13.34 1.35 5.07
C THR A 56 -11.87 1.01 4.88
N VAL A 57 -11.25 0.38 5.88
CA VAL A 57 -9.89 -0.16 5.75
C VAL A 57 -9.93 -1.46 4.95
N LEU A 58 -9.15 -1.53 3.89
CA LEU A 58 -9.09 -2.70 3.01
C LEU A 58 -8.45 -3.90 3.71
N LYS A 59 -8.94 -5.07 3.34
CA LYS A 59 -8.42 -6.38 3.77
C LYS A 59 -7.07 -6.62 3.11
N GLY A 60 -6.17 -7.28 3.86
CA GLY A 60 -4.80 -7.53 3.42
C GLY A 60 -3.89 -6.30 3.51
N ILE A 61 -2.77 -6.39 2.81
CA ILE A 61 -1.75 -5.34 2.69
C ILE A 61 -1.44 -5.15 1.21
N ALA A 62 -1.34 -3.90 0.77
CA ALA A 62 -1.01 -3.54 -0.60
C ALA A 62 0.51 -3.39 -0.74
N ARG A 63 1.03 -3.70 -1.93
CA ARG A 63 2.40 -3.42 -2.36
C ARG A 63 2.44 -2.15 -3.20
N ASP A 64 3.64 -1.69 -3.53
CA ASP A 64 3.85 -0.58 -4.46
C ASP A 64 3.11 -0.79 -5.80
N SER A 65 3.15 -2.02 -6.34
CA SER A 65 2.51 -2.37 -7.61
C SER A 65 0.98 -2.29 -7.59
N ASP A 66 0.37 -2.36 -6.40
CA ASP A 66 -1.09 -2.30 -6.24
C ASP A 66 -1.63 -0.86 -6.27
N LEU A 67 -0.75 0.13 -6.20
CA LEU A 67 -1.09 1.53 -5.96
C LEU A 67 -0.41 2.44 -6.97
N LYS A 68 -1.06 3.56 -7.29
CA LYS A 68 -0.44 4.67 -8.01
C LYS A 68 -0.73 5.99 -7.30
N PRO A 69 0.16 7.00 -7.43
CA PRO A 69 -0.12 8.34 -6.94
C PRO A 69 -1.44 8.88 -7.53
N GLN A 70 -2.18 9.66 -6.73
CA GLN A 70 -3.32 10.44 -7.21
C GLN A 70 -2.87 11.82 -7.70
#